data_AF-A0A2A2JFD5-F1
#
_entry.id   AF-A0A2A2JFD5-F1
#
_cell.length_a   1.000
_cell.length_b   1.000
_cell.length_c   1.000
_cell.angle_alpha   90.00
_cell.angle_beta   90.00
_cell.angle_gamma   90.00
#
_symmetry.space_group_name_H-M   'P 1'
#
loop_
_entity.id
_entity.type
_entity.pdbx_description
1 polymer ?
#
loop_
_entity_poly.entity_id
_entity_poly.type
_entity_poly.pdbx_seq_one_letter_code
_entity_poly.pdbx_strand_id
1 'polypeptide(L)'
;MLMDTLSAVTHWILNSIGISLNLLLVYLAIYKSPKSIKRYSLLILNFAITDLTSCLLDLFIQDRYTFILHCYAHWLWSLLLSFYYRYYILFHPPPSIKKMSLIFGIICLPTMFQTYLLFFAYDPPDSLRDTLREKYPEEDFTNKTVVGANDMIKWPNIYAVSHMTVPIMPCYVIILNFRKRIVNFLENHNEALSREKKTMHSQLLQALTYQAFIPSFYLVAVITFSLGMFKIINHPLLEYGTHLCFLVVPCLSPISSLIFVRPYRQAIEDFLSTLSAAAYLSYHRPSTSGKSWKSFSIDLQQRKIEVDDEPDFTNTSCV
;
A
#
# COMPACT_ATOMS: atom_id res chain seq x y z
N MET A 1 -12.52 -25.63 -10.97
CA MET A 1 -11.53 -26.32 -10.10
C MET A 1 -10.11 -25.75 -10.24
N LEU A 2 -9.40 -25.90 -11.37
CA LEU A 2 -8.00 -25.41 -11.49
C LEU A 2 -7.88 -23.88 -11.27
N MET A 3 -8.75 -23.09 -11.91
CA MET A 3 -8.74 -21.62 -11.77
C MET A 3 -9.10 -21.17 -10.35
N ASP A 4 -10.05 -21.85 -9.70
CA ASP A 4 -10.41 -21.58 -8.30
C ASP A 4 -9.23 -21.82 -7.36
N THR A 5 -8.54 -22.96 -7.53
CA THR A 5 -7.34 -23.27 -6.75
C THR A 5 -6.23 -22.25 -6.99
N LEU A 6 -5.99 -21.86 -8.25
CA LEU A 6 -4.99 -20.85 -8.59
C LEU A 6 -5.31 -19.49 -7.97
N SER A 7 -6.57 -19.08 -8.04
CA SER A 7 -7.06 -17.85 -7.42
C SER A 7 -6.83 -17.89 -5.91
N ALA A 8 -7.30 -18.94 -5.24
CA ALA A 8 -7.13 -19.11 -3.80
C ALA A 8 -5.66 -19.01 -3.38
N VAL A 9 -4.77 -19.77 -4.04
CA VAL A 9 -3.31 -19.73 -3.76
C VAL A 9 -2.75 -18.32 -3.96
N THR A 10 -3.19 -17.62 -5.01
CA THR A 10 -2.76 -16.24 -5.30
C THR A 10 -3.17 -15.28 -4.18
N HIS A 11 -4.42 -15.37 -3.71
CA HIS A 11 -4.92 -14.60 -2.56
C HIS A 11 -4.12 -14.90 -1.29
N TRP A 12 -3.87 -16.17 -0.96
CA TRP A 12 -3.06 -16.56 0.21
C TRP A 12 -1.66 -15.96 0.18
N ILE A 13 -0.97 -16.06 -0.96
CA ILE A 13 0.40 -15.55 -1.13
C ILE A 13 0.42 -14.02 -1.04
N LEU A 14 -0.40 -13.34 -1.85
CA LEU A 14 -0.37 -11.87 -1.92
C LEU A 14 -0.83 -11.22 -0.63
N ASN A 15 -1.86 -11.73 0.04
CA ASN A 15 -2.27 -11.17 1.34
C ASN A 15 -1.21 -11.40 2.42
N SER A 16 -0.52 -12.55 2.43
CA SER A 16 0.55 -12.79 3.40
C SER A 16 1.72 -11.81 3.22
N ILE A 17 2.08 -11.53 1.96
CA ILE A 17 3.08 -10.52 1.62
C ILE A 17 2.58 -9.12 2.05
N GLY A 18 1.35 -8.76 1.69
CA GLY A 18 0.74 -7.48 2.03
C GLY A 18 0.67 -7.24 3.53
N ILE A 19 0.24 -8.22 4.33
CA ILE A 19 0.21 -8.16 5.80
C ILE A 19 1.62 -7.90 6.34
N SER A 20 2.60 -8.66 5.88
CA SER A 20 3.99 -8.54 6.35
C SER A 20 4.58 -7.16 6.08
N LEU A 21 4.42 -6.67 4.84
CA LEU A 21 4.92 -5.36 4.42
C LEU A 21 4.24 -4.21 5.17
N ASN A 22 2.92 -4.28 5.33
CA ASN A 22 2.16 -3.22 6.00
C ASN A 22 2.37 -3.21 7.51
N LEU A 23 2.53 -4.37 8.17
CA LEU A 23 2.90 -4.43 9.60
C LEU A 23 4.28 -3.80 9.84
N LEU A 24 5.27 -4.12 8.99
CA LEU A 24 6.58 -3.49 9.05
C LEU A 24 6.46 -1.97 8.85
N LEU A 25 5.67 -1.53 7.87
CA LEU A 25 5.50 -0.10 7.60
C LEU A 25 4.79 0.64 8.74
N VAL A 26 3.77 0.03 9.37
CA VAL A 26 3.12 0.57 10.57
C VAL A 26 4.15 0.75 11.70
N TYR A 27 4.96 -0.27 11.97
CA TYR A 27 6.01 -0.20 12.98
C TYR A 27 6.99 0.96 12.68
N LEU A 28 7.50 1.05 11.46
CA LEU A 28 8.45 2.10 11.07
C LEU A 28 7.82 3.50 11.14
N ALA A 29 6.57 3.65 10.69
CA ALA A 29 5.87 4.92 10.73
C ALA A 29 5.63 5.43 12.17
N ILE A 30 5.34 4.53 13.11
CA ILE A 30 5.12 4.88 14.52
C ILE A 30 6.45 5.23 15.21
N TYR A 31 7.44 4.34 15.11
CA TYR A 31 8.63 4.35 15.97
C TYR A 31 9.88 4.96 15.33
N LYS A 32 10.00 4.97 14.00
CA LYS A 32 11.22 5.42 13.29
C LYS A 32 11.05 6.74 12.53
N SER A 33 9.86 7.36 12.56
CA SER A 33 9.61 8.66 11.93
C SER A 33 10.23 9.84 12.73
N PRO A 34 11.20 10.58 12.17
CA PRO A 34 11.74 11.77 12.83
C PRO A 34 10.70 12.91 12.90
N LYS A 35 10.92 13.86 13.83
CA LYS A 35 10.02 15.01 14.06
C LYS A 35 9.74 15.82 12.79
N SER A 36 10.71 15.92 11.88
CA SER A 36 10.62 16.65 10.62
C SER A 36 9.55 16.09 9.66
N ILE A 37 9.34 14.77 9.63
CA ILE A 37 8.36 14.12 8.74
C ILE A 37 7.13 13.59 9.48
N LYS A 38 7.01 13.83 10.79
CA LYS A 38 5.96 13.22 11.63
C LYS A 38 4.52 13.50 11.16
N ARG A 39 4.30 14.65 10.51
CA ARG A 39 2.98 14.99 9.93
C ARG A 39 2.71 14.19 8.66
N TYR A 40 3.72 14.00 7.83
CA TYR A 40 3.65 13.18 6.62
C TYR A 40 3.54 11.68 6.96
N SER A 41 4.18 11.22 8.04
CA SER A 41 4.07 9.81 8.48
C SER A 41 2.65 9.42 8.89
N LEU A 42 1.77 10.37 9.21
CA LEU A 42 0.35 10.08 9.46
C LEU A 42 -0.38 9.63 8.18
N LEU A 43 -0.02 10.18 7.01
CA LEU A 43 -0.55 9.71 5.73
C LEU A 43 -0.06 8.30 5.43
N ILE A 44 1.24 8.06 5.62
CA ILE A 44 1.83 6.72 5.46
C ILE A 44 1.16 5.71 6.38
N LEU A 45 0.94 6.08 7.64
CA LEU A 45 0.26 5.22 8.61
C LEU A 45 -1.19 4.93 8.19
N ASN A 46 -1.91 5.91 7.64
CA ASN A 46 -3.25 5.70 7.12
C ASN A 46 -3.29 4.67 5.99
N PHE A 47 -2.36 4.76 5.01
CA PHE A 47 -2.22 3.74 3.97
C PHE A 47 -1.91 2.38 4.54
N ALA A 48 -0.90 2.29 5.40
CA ALA A 48 -0.45 1.01 5.94
C ALA A 48 -1.55 0.32 6.75
N ILE A 49 -2.36 1.08 7.51
CA ILE A 49 -3.52 0.52 8.23
C ILE A 49 -4.61 0.08 7.24
N THR A 50 -4.95 0.92 6.25
CA THR A 50 -5.99 0.60 5.26
C THR A 50 -5.63 -0.65 4.46
N ASP A 51 -4.38 -0.74 4.00
CA ASP A 51 -3.85 -1.86 3.22
C ASP A 51 -3.75 -3.13 4.09
N LEU A 52 -3.31 -3.01 5.35
CA LEU A 52 -3.31 -4.12 6.31
C LEU A 52 -4.72 -4.65 6.56
N THR A 53 -5.68 -3.76 6.81
CA THR A 53 -7.09 -4.12 6.99
C THR A 53 -7.63 -4.80 5.74
N SER A 54 -7.31 -4.30 4.55
CA SER A 54 -7.71 -4.93 3.28
C SER A 54 -7.22 -6.37 3.18
N CYS A 55 -5.93 -6.61 3.41
CA CYS A 55 -5.36 -7.96 3.34
C CYS A 55 -5.93 -8.90 4.39
N LEU A 56 -6.19 -8.41 5.61
CA LEU A 56 -6.81 -9.23 6.66
C LEU A 56 -8.27 -9.57 6.32
N LEU A 57 -9.04 -8.60 5.82
CA LEU A 57 -10.41 -8.83 5.39
C LEU A 57 -10.48 -9.83 4.23
N ASP A 58 -9.59 -9.71 3.25
CA ASP A 58 -9.53 -10.61 2.10
C ASP A 58 -9.07 -12.03 2.47
N LEU A 59 -8.27 -12.19 3.53
CA LEU A 59 -7.85 -13.51 4.01
C LEU A 59 -8.89 -14.20 4.90
N PHE A 60 -9.54 -13.44 5.81
CA PHE A 60 -10.39 -14.00 6.86
C PHE A 60 -11.89 -13.83 6.61
N ILE A 61 -12.28 -12.91 5.74
CA ILE A 61 -13.68 -12.51 5.51
C ILE A 61 -13.96 -12.45 3.99
N GLN A 62 -13.51 -13.47 3.26
CA GLN A 62 -13.75 -13.61 1.81
C GLN A 62 -15.24 -13.45 1.43
N ASP A 63 -16.14 -13.84 2.35
CA ASP A 63 -17.59 -13.82 2.12
C ASP A 63 -18.24 -12.42 2.32
N ARG A 64 -17.50 -11.39 2.76
CA ARG A 64 -18.07 -10.04 2.98
C ARG A 64 -17.29 -8.96 2.24
N TYR A 65 -17.48 -8.93 0.93
CA TYR A 65 -16.97 -7.89 0.03
C TYR A 65 -17.26 -6.45 0.49
N THR A 66 -18.31 -6.21 1.29
CA THR A 66 -18.68 -4.88 1.79
C THR A 66 -17.51 -4.12 2.43
N PHE A 67 -16.76 -4.76 3.33
CA PHE A 67 -15.67 -4.09 4.04
C PHE A 67 -14.43 -3.90 3.15
N ILE A 68 -14.18 -4.82 2.22
CA ILE A 68 -13.09 -4.74 1.26
C ILE A 68 -13.31 -3.56 0.30
N LEU A 69 -14.54 -3.40 -0.20
CA LEU A 69 -14.93 -2.27 -1.06
C LEU A 69 -14.74 -0.92 -0.34
N HIS A 70 -15.01 -0.87 0.96
CA HIS A 70 -14.70 0.32 1.77
C HIS A 70 -13.21 0.64 1.73
N CYS A 71 -12.35 -0.35 1.95
CA CYS A 71 -10.91 -0.13 1.98
C CYS A 71 -10.38 0.34 0.62
N TYR A 72 -10.82 -0.25 -0.50
CA TYR A 72 -10.40 0.18 -1.83
C TYR A 72 -10.85 1.61 -2.15
N ALA A 73 -12.09 1.96 -1.84
CA ALA A 73 -12.56 3.33 -2.04
C ALA A 73 -11.80 4.31 -1.13
N HIS A 74 -11.61 3.97 0.15
CA HIS A 74 -10.88 4.81 1.10
C HIS A 74 -9.41 4.98 0.70
N TRP A 75 -8.78 3.93 0.16
CA TRP A 75 -7.43 3.96 -0.38
C TRP A 75 -7.30 4.99 -1.52
N LEU A 76 -8.23 4.98 -2.49
CA LEU A 76 -8.22 5.93 -3.61
C LEU A 76 -8.32 7.39 -3.13
N TRP A 77 -9.26 7.68 -2.21
CA TRP A 77 -9.41 9.02 -1.64
C TRP A 77 -8.18 9.44 -0.82
N SER A 78 -7.61 8.52 -0.06
CA SER A 78 -6.39 8.75 0.70
C SER A 78 -5.20 9.06 -0.21
N LEU A 79 -5.11 8.38 -1.36
CA LEU A 79 -4.09 8.63 -2.38
C LEU A 79 -4.20 10.02 -2.98
N LEU A 80 -5.41 10.41 -3.39
CA LEU A 80 -5.66 11.77 -3.86
C LEU A 80 -5.26 12.81 -2.80
N LEU A 81 -5.68 12.62 -1.54
CA LEU A 81 -5.29 13.48 -0.43
C LEU A 81 -3.77 13.53 -0.24
N SER A 82 -3.07 12.41 -0.39
CA SER A 82 -1.61 12.35 -0.27
C SER A 82 -0.91 13.22 -1.31
N PHE A 83 -1.33 13.15 -2.57
CA PHE A 83 -0.80 14.02 -3.62
C PHE A 83 -1.14 15.49 -3.39
N TYR A 84 -2.38 15.78 -2.99
CA TYR A 84 -2.78 17.13 -2.61
C TYR A 84 -1.95 17.68 -1.44
N TYR A 85 -1.77 16.91 -0.37
CA TYR A 85 -0.96 17.29 0.79
C TYR A 85 0.48 17.60 0.38
N ARG A 86 1.10 16.75 -0.44
CA ARG A 86 2.47 16.97 -0.92
C ARG A 86 2.59 18.23 -1.75
N TYR A 87 1.59 18.55 -2.57
CA TYR A 87 1.55 19.81 -3.31
C TYR A 87 1.34 21.01 -2.37
N TYR A 88 0.42 20.89 -1.39
CA TYR A 88 0.09 21.94 -0.44
C TYR A 88 1.30 22.39 0.39
N ILE A 89 2.10 21.45 0.90
CA ILE A 89 3.26 21.78 1.74
C ILE A 89 4.40 22.51 1.01
N LEU A 90 4.37 22.55 -0.34
CA LEU A 90 5.36 23.32 -1.11
C LEU A 90 5.14 24.83 -0.97
N PHE A 91 3.91 25.25 -0.71
CA PHE A 91 3.52 26.66 -0.65
C PHE A 91 3.06 27.08 0.75
N HIS A 92 2.72 26.12 1.60
CA HIS A 92 2.13 26.37 2.91
C HIS A 92 2.77 25.53 4.01
N PRO A 93 2.77 26.02 5.27
CA PRO A 93 3.23 25.21 6.39
C PRO A 93 2.33 23.96 6.56
N PRO A 94 2.89 22.82 6.98
CA PRO A 94 2.13 21.58 7.04
C PRO A 94 0.99 21.69 8.06
N PRO A 95 -0.22 21.21 7.73
CA PRO A 95 -1.39 21.29 8.62
C PRO A 95 -1.14 20.59 9.95
N SER A 96 -1.86 21.02 11.00
CA SER A 96 -1.75 20.42 12.32
C SER A 96 -2.30 18.99 12.33
N ILE A 97 -1.84 18.17 13.29
CA ILE A 97 -2.29 16.78 13.45
C ILE A 97 -3.80 16.70 13.61
N LYS A 98 -4.40 17.59 14.42
CA LYS A 98 -5.86 17.65 14.61
C LYS A 98 -6.61 17.92 13.30
N LYS A 99 -6.09 18.82 12.46
CA LYS A 99 -6.66 19.09 11.13
C LYS A 99 -6.54 17.87 10.21
N MET A 100 -5.39 17.20 10.23
CA MET A 100 -5.19 15.96 9.45
C MET A 100 -6.15 14.85 9.88
N SER A 101 -6.30 14.61 11.18
CA SER A 101 -7.24 13.62 11.73
C SER A 101 -8.69 13.94 11.35
N LEU A 102 -9.09 15.22 11.38
CA LEU A 102 -10.41 15.65 10.94
C LEU A 102 -10.63 15.35 9.44
N ILE A 103 -9.64 15.66 8.59
CA ILE A 103 -9.71 15.37 7.15
C ILE A 103 -9.84 13.87 6.88
N PHE A 104 -9.07 13.03 7.56
CA PHE A 104 -9.21 11.57 7.44
C PHE A 104 -10.59 11.08 7.85
N GLY A 105 -11.15 11.63 8.94
CA GLY A 105 -12.53 11.35 9.36
C GLY A 105 -13.54 11.70 8.27
N ILE A 106 -13.42 12.88 7.65
CA ILE A 106 -14.32 13.33 6.57
C ILE A 106 -14.23 12.40 5.35
N ILE A 107 -13.01 12.03 4.93
CA ILE A 107 -12.80 11.13 3.80
C ILE A 107 -13.31 9.70 4.07
N CYS A 108 -13.39 9.31 5.34
CA CYS A 108 -13.97 8.03 5.74
C CYS A 108 -15.50 8.00 5.63
N LEU A 109 -16.19 9.15 5.65
CA LEU A 109 -17.66 9.19 5.67
C LEU A 109 -18.32 8.57 4.42
N PRO A 110 -17.95 8.90 3.18
CA PRO A 110 -18.60 8.34 1.99
C PRO A 110 -18.39 6.82 1.87
N THR A 111 -17.23 6.34 2.32
CA THR A 111 -16.86 4.92 2.27
C THR A 111 -17.53 4.14 3.41
N MET A 112 -17.73 4.75 4.58
CA MET A 112 -18.55 4.19 5.67
C MET A 112 -20.03 4.15 5.31
N PHE A 113 -20.53 5.18 4.64
CA PHE A 113 -21.90 5.21 4.13
C PHE A 113 -22.14 4.10 3.11
N GLN A 114 -21.17 3.83 2.23
CA GLN A 114 -21.20 2.66 1.34
C GLN A 114 -21.36 1.35 2.11
N THR A 115 -20.53 1.13 3.14
CA THR A 115 -20.58 -0.06 3.99
C THR A 115 -21.96 -0.23 4.62
N TYR A 116 -22.50 0.86 5.18
CA TYR A 116 -23.83 0.87 5.79
C TYR A 116 -24.92 0.47 4.78
N LEU A 117 -24.93 1.07 3.59
CA LEU A 117 -25.92 0.76 2.56
C LEU A 117 -25.84 -0.71 2.10
N LEU A 118 -24.63 -1.21 1.82
CA LEU A 118 -24.42 -2.58 1.37
C LEU A 118 -24.76 -3.63 2.43
N PHE A 119 -24.67 -3.28 3.71
CA PHE A 119 -25.07 -4.19 4.79
C PHE A 119 -26.55 -4.61 4.67
N PHE A 120 -27.40 -3.73 4.14
CA PHE A 120 -28.83 -3.99 3.92
C PHE A 120 -29.17 -4.41 2.48
N ALA A 121 -28.17 -4.56 1.62
CA ALA A 121 -28.38 -4.87 0.20
C ALA A 121 -28.39 -6.37 -0.11
N TYR A 122 -27.94 -7.22 0.82
CA TYR A 122 -27.83 -8.67 0.62
C TYR A 122 -29.20 -9.35 0.63
N ASP A 123 -29.40 -10.25 -0.32
CA ASP A 123 -30.60 -11.10 -0.39
C ASP A 123 -30.41 -12.39 0.45
N PRO A 124 -31.50 -13.04 0.91
CA PRO A 124 -31.41 -14.28 1.68
C PRO A 124 -30.68 -15.39 0.92
N PRO A 125 -29.85 -16.22 1.59
CA PRO A 125 -29.05 -17.26 0.93
C PRO A 125 -29.85 -18.24 0.07
N ASP A 126 -31.07 -18.60 0.49
CA ASP A 126 -31.91 -19.54 -0.26
C ASP A 126 -32.38 -18.96 -1.60
N SER A 127 -32.77 -17.68 -1.62
CA SER A 127 -33.15 -16.98 -2.86
C SER A 127 -31.96 -16.82 -3.82
N LEU A 128 -30.75 -16.61 -3.29
CA LEU A 128 -29.52 -16.57 -4.09
C LEU A 128 -29.22 -17.95 -4.69
N ARG A 129 -29.35 -19.03 -3.90
CA ARG A 129 -29.12 -20.41 -4.36
C ARG A 129 -30.09 -20.81 -5.46
N ASP A 130 -31.37 -20.45 -5.34
CA ASP A 130 -32.36 -20.72 -6.38
C ASP A 130 -31.98 -20.02 -7.70
N THR A 131 -31.59 -18.75 -7.62
CA THR A 131 -31.12 -17.98 -8.78
C THR A 131 -29.84 -18.56 -9.39
N LEU A 132 -28.90 -19.02 -8.57
CA LEU A 132 -27.66 -19.65 -9.04
C LEU A 132 -27.90 -21.01 -9.69
N ARG A 133 -28.80 -21.84 -9.14
CA ARG A 133 -29.20 -23.13 -9.72
C ARG A 133 -29.87 -22.96 -11.08
N GLU A 134 -30.65 -21.90 -11.27
CA GLU A 134 -31.23 -21.56 -12.57
C GLU A 134 -30.15 -21.14 -13.58
N LYS A 135 -29.16 -20.36 -13.13
CA LYS A 135 -28.13 -19.79 -14.01
C LYS A 135 -26.97 -20.74 -14.34
N TYR A 136 -26.61 -21.61 -13.40
CA TYR A 136 -25.51 -22.57 -13.49
C TYR A 136 -25.98 -23.95 -13.01
N PRO A 137 -26.87 -24.62 -13.78
CA PRO A 137 -27.46 -25.89 -13.38
C PRO A 137 -26.43 -27.02 -13.19
N GLU A 138 -25.25 -26.89 -13.80
CA GLU A 138 -24.12 -27.81 -13.67
C GLU A 138 -23.35 -27.71 -12.34
N GLU A 139 -23.54 -26.65 -11.55
CA GLU A 139 -22.82 -26.44 -10.29
C GLU A 139 -23.68 -26.80 -9.07
N ASP A 140 -23.14 -27.64 -8.17
CA ASP A 140 -23.77 -27.91 -6.87
C ASP A 140 -23.39 -26.85 -5.82
N PHE A 141 -24.40 -26.10 -5.36
CA PHE A 141 -24.28 -25.06 -4.36
C PHE A 141 -24.76 -25.49 -2.96
N THR A 142 -25.18 -26.74 -2.76
CA THR A 142 -25.86 -27.20 -1.53
C THR A 142 -24.98 -27.05 -0.28
N ASN A 143 -23.68 -27.33 -0.40
CA ASN A 143 -22.70 -27.18 0.69
C ASN A 143 -21.79 -25.94 0.52
N LYS A 144 -22.17 -24.98 -0.32
CA LYS A 144 -21.42 -23.72 -0.51
C LYS A 144 -22.08 -22.56 0.24
N THR A 145 -21.26 -21.67 0.80
CA THR A 145 -21.70 -20.37 1.29
C THR A 145 -21.93 -19.46 0.08
N VAL A 146 -23.12 -18.85 0.00
CA VAL A 146 -23.49 -17.93 -1.08
C VAL A 146 -23.88 -16.61 -0.45
N VAL A 147 -23.24 -15.53 -0.89
CA VAL A 147 -23.49 -14.17 -0.42
C VAL A 147 -23.52 -13.25 -1.63
N GLY A 148 -24.54 -12.38 -1.71
CA GLY A 148 -24.69 -11.48 -2.84
C GLY A 148 -26.05 -10.79 -2.87
N ALA A 149 -26.31 -10.09 -3.98
CA ALA A 149 -27.58 -9.48 -4.27
C ALA A 149 -28.05 -9.93 -5.67
N ASN A 150 -29.30 -10.35 -5.79
CA ASN A 150 -29.90 -10.78 -7.05
C ASN A 150 -30.13 -9.60 -8.01
N ASP A 151 -30.38 -8.41 -7.45
CA ASP A 151 -30.65 -7.20 -8.22
C ASP A 151 -29.60 -6.11 -7.97
N MET A 152 -28.71 -5.93 -8.94
CA MET A 152 -27.67 -4.89 -8.92
C MET A 152 -28.20 -3.47 -9.18
N ILE A 153 -29.46 -3.33 -9.61
CA ILE A 153 -30.11 -2.03 -9.89
C ILE A 153 -30.77 -1.46 -8.61
N LYS A 154 -30.80 -2.21 -7.51
CA LYS A 154 -31.17 -1.65 -6.19
C LYS A 154 -30.24 -0.48 -5.85
N TRP A 155 -30.83 0.59 -5.29
CA TRP A 155 -30.12 1.83 -4.98
C TRP A 155 -28.82 1.66 -4.17
N PRO A 156 -28.75 0.79 -3.13
CA PRO A 156 -27.49 0.48 -2.43
C PRO A 156 -26.38 -0.06 -3.34
N ASN A 157 -26.73 -0.95 -4.27
CA ASN A 157 -25.80 -1.54 -5.23
C ASN A 157 -25.36 -0.52 -6.28
N ILE A 158 -26.29 0.30 -6.79
CA ILE A 158 -25.97 1.42 -7.69
C ILE A 158 -24.98 2.38 -7.02
N TYR A 159 -25.20 2.74 -5.75
CA TYR A 159 -24.30 3.61 -5.03
C TYR A 159 -22.90 3.00 -4.92
N ALA A 160 -22.79 1.73 -4.49
CA ALA A 160 -21.51 1.04 -4.37
C ALA A 160 -20.77 0.93 -5.71
N VAL A 161 -21.45 0.51 -6.78
CA VAL A 161 -20.91 0.44 -8.13
C VAL A 161 -20.44 1.82 -8.59
N SER A 162 -21.28 2.84 -8.45
CA SER A 162 -20.95 4.20 -8.89
C SER A 162 -19.77 4.78 -8.11
N HIS A 163 -19.71 4.56 -6.80
CA HIS A 163 -18.63 5.06 -5.96
C HIS A 163 -17.28 4.36 -6.22
N MET A 164 -17.29 3.11 -6.67
CA MET A 164 -16.06 2.41 -7.08
C MET A 164 -15.63 2.78 -8.50
N THR A 165 -16.57 3.03 -9.41
CA THR A 165 -16.28 3.17 -10.85
C THR A 165 -16.15 4.62 -11.32
N VAL A 166 -16.93 5.55 -10.79
CA VAL A 166 -16.95 6.94 -11.25
C VAL A 166 -15.74 7.74 -10.74
N PRO A 167 -15.32 7.66 -9.46
CA PRO A 167 -14.24 8.49 -8.93
C PRO A 167 -12.85 8.16 -9.47
N ILE A 168 -12.58 6.92 -9.92
CA ILE A 168 -11.22 6.53 -10.32
C ILE A 168 -10.65 7.41 -11.43
N MET A 169 -11.43 7.70 -12.48
CA MET A 169 -10.99 8.53 -13.59
C MET A 169 -10.66 9.98 -13.16
N PRO A 170 -11.58 10.75 -12.54
CA PRO A 170 -11.28 12.11 -12.11
C PRO A 170 -10.17 12.14 -11.06
N CYS A 171 -10.16 11.23 -10.08
CA CYS A 171 -9.09 11.15 -9.09
C CYS A 171 -7.74 10.90 -9.77
N TYR A 172 -7.68 9.98 -10.74
CA TYR A 172 -6.43 9.66 -11.42
C TYR A 172 -5.89 10.83 -12.26
N VAL A 173 -6.76 11.52 -13.00
CA VAL A 173 -6.39 12.74 -13.75
C VAL A 173 -5.85 13.81 -12.80
N ILE A 174 -6.50 14.03 -11.65
CA ILE A 174 -6.05 15.01 -10.66
C ILE A 174 -4.71 14.60 -10.04
N ILE A 175 -4.51 13.31 -9.71
CA ILE A 175 -3.23 12.78 -9.22
C ILE A 175 -2.10 13.04 -10.22
N LEU A 176 -2.31 12.76 -11.50
CA LEU A 176 -1.32 13.02 -12.55
C LEU A 176 -1.04 14.51 -12.70
N ASN A 177 -2.05 15.37 -12.54
CA ASN A 177 -1.88 16.82 -12.56
C ASN A 177 -1.02 17.30 -11.37
N PHE A 178 -1.35 16.86 -10.14
CA PHE A 178 -0.55 17.17 -8.97
C PHE A 178 0.87 16.66 -9.10
N ARG A 179 1.07 15.42 -9.58
CA ARG A 179 2.41 14.90 -9.88
C ARG A 179 3.17 15.84 -10.80
N LYS A 180 2.59 16.20 -11.95
CA LYS A 180 3.24 17.10 -12.92
C LYS A 180 3.62 18.43 -12.29
N ARG A 181 2.71 19.03 -11.51
CA ARG A 181 2.97 20.31 -10.82
C ARG A 181 4.07 20.20 -9.77
N ILE A 182 4.07 19.14 -8.96
CA ILE A 182 5.10 18.90 -7.95
C ILE A 182 6.46 18.71 -8.64
N VAL A 183 6.54 17.88 -9.67
CA VAL A 183 7.77 17.64 -10.44
C VAL A 183 8.31 18.93 -11.05
N ASN A 184 7.47 19.71 -11.74
CA ASN A 184 7.90 20.97 -12.34
C ASN A 184 8.36 21.99 -11.30
N PHE A 185 7.66 22.11 -10.17
CA PHE A 185 8.06 23.02 -9.09
C PHE A 185 9.45 22.65 -8.56
N LEU A 186 9.65 21.37 -8.34
CA LEU A 186 10.88 20.78 -7.86
C LEU A 186 12.02 21.00 -8.88
N GLU A 187 11.83 20.69 -10.16
CA GLU A 187 12.84 20.89 -11.21
C GLU A 187 13.26 22.36 -11.38
N ASN A 188 12.29 23.29 -11.35
CA ASN A 188 12.58 24.72 -11.52
C ASN A 188 13.34 25.34 -10.34
N HIS A 189 13.28 24.74 -9.14
CA HIS A 189 14.01 25.20 -7.96
C HIS A 189 15.28 24.39 -7.70
N ASN A 190 15.65 23.47 -8.61
CA ASN A 190 16.76 22.54 -8.45
C ASN A 190 18.15 23.22 -8.47
N GLU A 191 18.30 24.30 -9.25
CA GLU A 191 19.59 25.01 -9.39
C GLU A 191 20.01 25.77 -8.12
N ALA A 192 19.04 26.13 -7.25
CA ALA A 192 19.29 26.87 -6.02
C ALA A 192 19.55 25.99 -4.78
N LEU A 193 19.55 24.65 -4.92
CA LEU A 193 19.56 23.70 -3.80
C LEU A 193 20.94 23.05 -3.58
N SER A 194 21.34 22.92 -2.32
CA SER A 194 22.57 22.21 -1.92
C SER A 194 22.54 20.73 -2.34
N ARG A 195 23.72 20.09 -2.46
CA ARG A 195 23.85 18.66 -2.88
C ARG A 195 22.98 17.70 -2.06
N GLU A 196 22.87 17.92 -0.75
CA GLU A 196 22.01 17.10 0.12
C GLU A 196 20.51 17.27 -0.18
N LYS A 197 20.08 18.51 -0.44
CA LYS A 197 18.72 18.81 -0.87
C LYS A 197 18.42 18.17 -2.24
N LYS A 198 19.38 18.16 -3.18
CA LYS A 198 19.26 17.53 -4.50
C LYS A 198 19.03 16.01 -4.45
N THR A 199 19.72 15.30 -3.54
CA THR A 199 19.53 13.85 -3.37
C THR A 199 18.16 13.51 -2.76
N MET A 200 17.72 14.25 -1.73
CA MET A 200 16.36 14.09 -1.18
C MET A 200 15.29 14.35 -2.24
N HIS A 201 15.55 15.32 -3.11
CA HIS A 201 14.65 15.75 -4.16
C HIS A 201 14.44 14.67 -5.23
N SER A 202 15.51 14.01 -5.69
CA SER A 202 15.42 12.88 -6.63
C SER A 202 14.64 11.69 -6.05
N GLN A 203 14.89 11.36 -4.77
CA GLN A 203 14.18 10.27 -4.07
C GLN A 203 12.67 10.57 -3.94
N LEU A 204 12.30 11.83 -3.65
CA LEU A 204 10.91 12.26 -3.59
C LEU A 204 10.21 12.16 -4.96
N LEU A 205 10.91 12.53 -6.05
CA LEU A 205 10.38 12.46 -7.42
C LEU A 205 10.12 11.02 -7.88
N GLN A 206 11.00 10.07 -7.54
CA GLN A 206 10.82 8.65 -7.87
C GLN A 206 9.63 8.04 -7.10
N ALA A 207 9.50 8.35 -5.80
CA ALA A 207 8.36 7.90 -5.00
C ALA A 207 7.03 8.36 -5.58
N LEU A 208 6.95 9.63 -6.00
CA LEU A 208 5.76 10.21 -6.61
C LEU A 208 5.38 9.52 -7.92
N THR A 209 6.37 9.17 -8.74
CA THR A 209 6.14 8.47 -10.01
C THR A 209 5.63 7.05 -9.77
N TYR A 210 6.24 6.33 -8.83
CA TYR A 210 5.78 4.99 -8.43
C TYR A 210 4.34 5.03 -7.92
N GLN A 211 4.01 5.95 -7.01
CA GLN A 211 2.67 6.03 -6.44
C GLN A 211 1.60 6.52 -7.43
N ALA A 212 1.98 7.36 -8.40
CA ALA A 212 1.07 7.78 -9.46
C ALA A 212 0.79 6.66 -10.47
N PHE A 213 1.59 5.59 -10.50
CA PHE A 213 1.31 4.42 -11.33
C PHE A 213 0.28 3.49 -10.70
N ILE A 214 0.25 3.34 -9.36
CA ILE A 214 -0.61 2.37 -8.67
C ILE A 214 -2.11 2.48 -9.03
N PRO A 215 -2.72 3.68 -9.19
CA PRO A 215 -4.11 3.80 -9.62
C PRO A 215 -4.44 3.15 -10.97
N SER A 216 -3.45 2.90 -11.82
CA SER A 216 -3.68 2.19 -13.08
C SER A 216 -4.24 0.78 -12.87
N PHE A 217 -3.85 0.08 -11.80
CA PHE A 217 -4.41 -1.22 -11.45
C PHE A 217 -5.90 -1.12 -11.11
N TYR A 218 -6.28 -0.11 -10.31
CA TYR A 218 -7.70 0.17 -10.01
C TYR A 218 -8.46 0.47 -11.32
N LEU A 219 -7.89 1.30 -12.20
CA LEU A 219 -8.52 1.64 -13.47
C LEU A 219 -8.74 0.41 -14.36
N VAL A 220 -7.73 -0.46 -14.48
CA VAL A 220 -7.86 -1.74 -15.22
C VAL A 220 -8.96 -2.60 -14.61
N ALA A 221 -9.02 -2.72 -13.28
CA ALA A 221 -10.07 -3.46 -12.59
C ALA A 221 -11.48 -2.93 -12.91
N VAL A 222 -11.64 -1.60 -12.95
CA VAL A 222 -12.94 -0.97 -13.31
C VAL A 222 -13.29 -1.23 -14.78
N ILE A 223 -12.31 -1.23 -15.68
CA ILE A 223 -12.53 -1.56 -17.09
C ILE A 223 -12.98 -3.02 -17.23
N THR A 224 -12.26 -3.97 -16.63
CA THR A 224 -12.60 -5.39 -16.70
C THR A 224 -13.96 -5.69 -16.06
N PHE A 225 -14.25 -5.06 -14.92
CA PHE A 225 -15.57 -5.13 -14.29
C PHE A 225 -16.68 -4.60 -15.20
N SER A 226 -16.47 -3.44 -15.85
CA SER A 226 -17.46 -2.84 -16.77
C SER A 226 -17.72 -3.75 -17.98
N LEU A 227 -16.67 -4.34 -18.56
CA LEU A 227 -16.79 -5.28 -19.67
C LEU A 227 -17.63 -6.51 -19.30
N GLY A 228 -17.47 -7.02 -18.07
CA GLY A 228 -18.29 -8.11 -17.52
C GLY A 228 -19.73 -7.68 -17.23
N MET A 229 -19.93 -6.50 -16.62
CA MET A 229 -21.27 -5.99 -16.28
C MET A 229 -22.14 -5.74 -17.51
N PHE A 230 -21.59 -5.16 -18.58
CA PHE A 230 -22.30 -4.95 -19.84
C PHE A 230 -22.41 -6.22 -20.69
N LYS A 231 -21.95 -7.37 -20.18
CA LYS A 231 -21.94 -8.67 -20.86
C LYS A 231 -21.20 -8.66 -22.21
N ILE A 232 -20.25 -7.74 -22.39
CA ILE A 232 -19.43 -7.64 -23.62
C ILE A 232 -18.46 -8.83 -23.68
N ILE A 233 -17.84 -9.16 -22.54
CA ILE A 233 -16.96 -10.33 -22.38
C ILE A 233 -17.42 -11.09 -21.14
N ASN A 234 -17.80 -12.36 -21.32
CA ASN A 234 -18.20 -13.25 -20.23
C ASN A 234 -17.22 -14.42 -20.17
N HIS A 235 -16.13 -14.25 -19.42
CA HIS A 235 -15.12 -15.29 -19.24
C HIS A 235 -14.58 -15.27 -17.80
N PRO A 236 -14.42 -16.42 -17.12
CA PRO A 236 -13.95 -16.46 -15.72
C PRO A 236 -12.63 -15.72 -15.49
N LEU A 237 -11.70 -15.77 -16.45
CA LEU A 237 -10.43 -15.02 -16.38
C LEU A 237 -10.62 -13.51 -16.20
N LEU A 238 -11.70 -12.93 -16.75
CA LEU A 238 -11.99 -11.50 -16.60
C LEU A 238 -12.38 -11.16 -15.16
N GLU A 239 -13.15 -12.04 -14.51
CA GLU A 239 -13.56 -11.90 -13.11
C GLU A 239 -12.35 -12.01 -12.17
N TYR A 240 -11.58 -13.10 -12.28
CA TYR A 240 -10.35 -13.25 -11.48
C TYR A 240 -9.34 -12.12 -11.75
N GLY A 241 -9.22 -11.68 -13.01
CA GLY A 241 -8.35 -10.57 -13.39
C GLY A 241 -8.75 -9.23 -12.73
N THR A 242 -10.07 -9.00 -12.59
CA THR A 242 -10.60 -7.82 -11.88
C THR A 242 -10.16 -7.82 -10.42
N HIS A 243 -10.32 -8.96 -9.72
CA HIS A 243 -9.91 -9.09 -8.32
C HIS A 243 -8.39 -9.00 -8.15
N LEU A 244 -7.62 -9.63 -9.04
CA LEU A 244 -6.16 -9.60 -9.00
C LEU A 244 -5.60 -8.18 -9.07
N CYS A 245 -6.20 -7.33 -9.90
CA CYS A 245 -5.78 -5.93 -10.02
C CYS A 245 -5.92 -5.16 -8.71
N PHE A 246 -6.97 -5.42 -7.92
CA PHE A 246 -7.09 -4.83 -6.59
C PHE A 246 -6.17 -5.49 -5.56
N LEU A 247 -6.00 -6.81 -5.63
CA LEU A 247 -5.23 -7.62 -4.68
C LEU A 247 -3.74 -7.23 -4.62
N VAL A 248 -3.16 -6.78 -5.73
CA VAL A 248 -1.74 -6.36 -5.77
C VAL A 248 -1.49 -5.00 -5.13
N VAL A 249 -2.51 -4.13 -5.03
CA VAL A 249 -2.34 -2.74 -4.57
C VAL A 249 -1.84 -2.65 -3.12
N PRO A 250 -2.39 -3.39 -2.14
CA PRO A 250 -1.89 -3.41 -0.76
C PRO A 250 -0.43 -3.90 -0.61
N CYS A 251 0.11 -4.61 -1.61
CA CYS A 251 1.51 -5.00 -1.64
C CYS A 251 2.41 -3.89 -2.22
N LEU A 252 1.96 -3.21 -3.28
CA LEU A 252 2.74 -2.17 -3.96
C LEU A 252 2.84 -0.89 -3.13
N SER A 253 1.73 -0.49 -2.50
CA SER A 253 1.64 0.73 -1.68
C SER A 253 2.75 0.84 -0.59
N PRO A 254 2.97 -0.17 0.28
CA PRO A 254 4.00 -0.08 1.31
C PRO A 254 5.42 -0.11 0.74
N ILE A 255 5.67 -0.82 -0.36
CA ILE A 255 6.99 -0.89 -1.02
C ILE A 255 7.50 0.51 -1.37
N SER A 256 6.61 1.38 -1.86
CA SER A 256 6.96 2.78 -2.13
C SER A 256 7.55 3.47 -0.90
N SER A 257 6.91 3.30 0.25
CA SER A 257 7.36 3.94 1.48
C SER A 257 8.66 3.32 2.00
N LEU A 258 8.80 2.00 1.92
CA LEU A 258 9.99 1.29 2.42
C LEU A 258 11.25 1.62 1.61
N ILE A 259 11.14 1.80 0.29
CA ILE A 259 12.28 2.09 -0.59
C ILE A 259 12.64 3.57 -0.57
N PHE A 260 11.65 4.46 -0.67
CA PHE A 260 11.89 5.88 -0.95
C PHE A 260 11.91 6.78 0.29
N VAL A 261 11.41 6.32 1.45
CA VAL A 261 11.48 7.10 2.70
C VAL A 261 12.78 6.77 3.43
N ARG A 262 13.77 7.65 3.29
CA ARG A 262 15.15 7.44 3.80
C ARG A 262 15.24 6.94 5.26
N PRO A 263 14.54 7.53 6.26
CA PRO A 263 14.61 7.04 7.64
C PRO A 263 14.13 5.59 7.82
N TYR A 264 13.19 5.14 6.99
CA TYR A 264 12.68 3.78 7.06
C TYR A 264 13.66 2.79 6.43
N ARG A 265 14.21 3.14 5.27
CA ARG A 265 15.24 2.33 4.61
C ARG A 265 16.47 2.16 5.50
N GLN A 266 16.97 3.24 6.09
CA GLN A 266 18.10 3.19 7.02
C GLN A 266 17.82 2.29 8.23
N ALA A 267 16.62 2.38 8.81
CA ALA A 267 16.24 1.50 9.93
C ALA A 267 16.20 0.01 9.54
N ILE A 268 15.85 -0.31 8.29
CA ILE A 268 15.86 -1.68 7.77
C ILE A 268 17.30 -2.15 7.52
N GLU A 269 18.13 -1.31 6.89
CA GLU A 269 19.56 -1.58 6.65
C GLU A 269 20.30 -1.84 7.98
N ASP A 270 20.07 -1.00 8.99
CA ASP A 270 20.64 -1.16 10.34
C ASP A 270 20.20 -2.48 10.98
N PHE A 271 18.92 -2.83 10.86
CA PHE A 271 18.39 -4.08 11.39
C PHE A 271 19.00 -5.31 10.70
N LEU A 272 19.08 -5.30 9.37
CA LEU A 272 19.69 -6.39 8.58
C LEU A 272 21.18 -6.56 8.88
N SER A 273 21.92 -5.45 9.03
CA SER A 273 23.33 -5.50 9.42
C SER A 273 23.55 -6.08 10.82
N THR A 274 22.62 -5.81 11.75
CA THR A 274 22.66 -6.38 13.11
C THR A 274 22.38 -7.87 13.10
N LEU A 275 21.40 -8.32 12.29
CA LEU A 275 21.08 -9.74 12.12
C LEU A 275 22.23 -10.51 11.47
N SER A 276 22.85 -9.95 10.43
CA SER A 276 23.99 -10.60 9.75
C SER A 276 25.18 -10.74 10.69
N ALA A 277 25.47 -9.72 11.50
CA ALA A 277 26.49 -9.78 12.54
C ALA A 277 26.16 -10.86 13.59
N ALA A 278 24.92 -10.92 14.08
CA ALA A 278 24.49 -11.93 15.06
C ALA A 278 24.57 -13.38 14.51
N ALA A 279 24.18 -13.58 13.26
CA ALA A 279 24.27 -14.86 12.57
C ALA A 279 25.73 -15.27 12.35
N TYR A 280 26.59 -14.34 11.92
CA TYR A 280 28.04 -14.57 11.77
C TYR A 280 28.68 -14.99 13.09
N LEU A 281 28.34 -14.30 14.20
CA LEU A 281 28.85 -14.62 15.55
C LEU A 281 28.34 -15.96 16.08
N SER A 282 27.11 -16.34 15.73
CA SER A 282 26.53 -17.63 16.10
C SER A 282 27.17 -18.78 15.33
N TYR A 283 27.51 -18.57 14.05
CA TYR A 283 28.18 -19.57 13.22
C TYR A 283 29.68 -19.71 13.54
N HIS A 284 30.38 -18.61 13.82
CA HIS A 284 31.82 -18.59 14.15
C HIS A 284 32.10 -18.60 15.66
N ARG A 285 31.18 -19.12 16.48
CA ARG A 285 31.37 -19.18 17.93
C ARG A 285 32.67 -19.92 18.24
N PRO A 286 33.71 -19.25 18.76
CA PRO A 286 34.97 -19.94 19.02
C PRO A 286 34.74 -20.97 20.12
N SER A 287 35.21 -22.20 19.91
CA SER A 287 35.47 -23.15 20.99
C SER A 287 36.68 -22.63 21.79
N THR A 288 36.50 -21.54 22.53
CA THR A 288 37.54 -21.06 23.44
C THR A 288 36.89 -20.76 24.77
N SER A 289 37.13 -21.67 25.71
CA SER A 289 37.17 -21.37 27.12
C SER A 289 37.91 -20.04 27.37
N GLY A 290 37.26 -19.09 28.03
CA GLY A 290 37.99 -18.12 28.86
C GLY A 290 38.23 -16.70 28.35
N LYS A 291 37.60 -16.19 27.28
CA LYS A 291 37.61 -14.72 27.01
C LYS A 291 36.24 -14.08 27.22
N SER A 292 36.19 -13.13 28.15
CA SER A 292 34.99 -12.40 28.57
C SER A 292 34.44 -11.52 27.46
N TRP A 293 33.12 -11.55 27.27
CA TRP A 293 32.32 -10.81 26.29
C TRP A 293 32.68 -9.33 26.11
N LYS A 294 33.20 -8.67 27.15
CA LYS A 294 33.58 -7.23 27.11
C LYS A 294 34.79 -6.93 26.23
N SER A 295 35.74 -7.86 26.09
CA SER A 295 36.95 -7.62 25.26
C SER A 295 36.64 -7.69 23.77
N PHE A 296 35.69 -8.54 23.37
CA PHE A 296 35.37 -8.77 21.96
C PHE A 296 34.42 -7.70 21.38
N SER A 297 33.54 -7.11 22.20
CA SER A 297 32.68 -5.99 21.78
C SER A 297 33.48 -4.71 21.49
N ILE A 298 34.60 -4.51 22.18
CA ILE A 298 35.49 -3.35 21.99
C ILE A 298 36.23 -3.48 20.65
N ASP A 299 36.73 -4.67 20.30
CA ASP A 299 37.37 -4.94 19.00
C ASP A 299 36.42 -4.70 17.81
N LEU A 300 35.14 -5.04 17.95
CA LEU A 300 34.13 -4.81 16.91
C LEU A 300 33.75 -3.33 16.77
N GLN A 301 33.72 -2.57 17.86
CA GLN A 301 33.56 -1.11 17.79
C GLN A 301 34.80 -0.45 17.19
N GLN A 302 36.01 -0.89 17.55
CA GLN A 302 37.26 -0.38 16.98
C GLN A 302 37.40 -0.67 15.49
N ARG A 303 37.03 -1.87 15.01
CA ARG A 303 36.99 -2.15 13.56
C ARG A 303 35.97 -1.31 12.80
N LYS A 304 34.86 -0.93 13.44
CA LYS A 304 33.87 -0.04 12.82
C LYS A 304 34.40 1.39 12.70
N ILE A 305 35.23 1.82 13.65
CA ILE A 305 35.92 3.12 13.62
C ILE A 305 37.05 3.13 12.57
N GLU A 306 37.84 2.05 12.46
CA GLU A 306 38.92 1.94 11.45
C GLU A 306 38.41 1.91 10.00
N VAL A 307 37.19 1.42 9.76
CA VAL A 307 36.57 1.43 8.42
C VAL A 307 36.01 2.81 8.06
N ASP A 308 35.70 3.66 9.04
CA ASP A 308 35.23 5.03 8.82
C ASP A 308 36.39 6.06 8.70
N ASP A 309 37.63 5.67 9.04
CA ASP A 309 38.86 6.50 9.01
C ASP A 309 39.78 6.23 7.79
N GLU A 310 39.25 5.60 6.72
CA GLU A 310 40.03 5.41 5.47
C GLU A 310 40.37 6.80 4.86
N PRO A 311 41.65 7.13 4.62
CA PRO A 311 42.03 8.46 4.17
C PRO A 311 41.51 8.74 2.76
N ASP A 312 40.87 9.90 2.60
CA ASP A 312 40.42 10.47 1.34
C ASP A 312 41.62 10.66 0.39
N PHE A 313 41.80 9.71 -0.53
CA PHE A 313 42.72 9.84 -1.66
C PHE A 313 42.11 10.75 -2.74
N THR A 314 41.90 12.03 -2.39
CA THR A 314 41.72 13.12 -3.36
C THR A 314 42.83 14.15 -3.19
N ASN A 315 44.03 13.78 -3.65
CA ASN A 315 45.02 14.77 -4.04
C ASN A 315 45.82 14.25 -5.23
N THR A 316 45.43 14.69 -6.42
CA THR A 316 46.38 14.88 -7.53
C THR A 316 46.31 16.33 -7.94
N SER A 317 47.23 17.10 -7.38
CA SER A 317 47.72 18.36 -7.88
C SER A 317 48.32 18.15 -9.27
N CYS A 318 47.73 18.76 -10.29
CA CYS A 318 48.43 19.03 -11.55
C CYS A 318 49.10 20.41 -11.45
N VAL A 319 50.39 20.40 -11.83
CA VAL A 319 51.20 21.56 -12.24
C VAL A 319 50.56 22.25 -13.44
#